data_AF-A0A6V8PA70-F1
#
_entry.id   AF-A0A6V8PA70-F1
#
_cell.length_a   1.000
_cell.length_b   1.000
_cell.length_c   1.000
_cell.angle_alpha   90.00
_cell.angle_beta   90.00
_cell.angle_gamma   90.00
#
_symmetry.space_group_name_H-M   'P 1'
#
loop_
_entity.id
_entity.type
_entity.pdbx_description
1 polymer ?
#
loop_
_entity_poly.entity_id
_entity_poly.type
_entity_poly.pdbx_seq_one_letter_code
_entity_poly.pdbx_strand_id
1 'polypeptide(L)'
;MKVSERLLLRYLDWRTRRALLDRHLRGQKISPSGNCQTIDRRRVRVGAAQLEVKLFSDPREYIDEMCRFTALAAAQGVQLLVFPEYNSLQLLRLIPGITALTDEMGNGEGVSPVKP
;
A
#
# COMPACT_ATOMS: atom_id res chain seq x y z
N MET A 1 6.00 25.55 12.07
CA MET A 1 6.64 24.57 11.18
C MET A 1 8.07 24.97 10.89
N LYS A 2 9.01 24.04 11.05
CA LYS A 2 10.43 24.26 10.71
C LYS A 2 10.61 24.23 9.18
N VAL A 3 11.64 24.90 8.64
CA VAL A 3 11.87 24.96 7.18
C VAL A 3 12.03 23.55 6.57
N SER A 4 12.77 22.67 7.24
CA SER A 4 13.00 21.29 6.78
C SER A 4 11.70 20.48 6.66
N GLU A 5 10.77 20.65 7.59
CA GLU A 5 9.45 20.00 7.59
C GLU A 5 8.64 20.43 6.36
N ARG A 6 8.65 21.74 6.05
CA ARG A 6 7.96 22.27 4.85
C ARG A 6 8.55 21.72 3.57
N LEU A 7 9.86 21.56 3.49
CA LEU A 7 10.53 20.97 2.33
C LEU A 7 10.20 19.49 2.18
N LEU A 8 10.21 18.72 3.27
CA LEU A 8 9.82 17.32 3.27
C LEU A 8 8.38 17.14 2.79
N LEU A 9 7.44 17.91 3.33
CA LEU A 9 6.04 17.83 2.92
C LEU A 9 5.84 18.21 1.45
N ARG A 10 6.55 19.23 0.95
CA ARG A 10 6.52 19.57 -0.49
C ARG A 10 7.11 18.46 -1.36
N TYR A 11 8.16 17.80 -0.90
CA TYR A 11 8.77 16.67 -1.60
C TYR A 11 7.80 15.48 -1.64
N LEU A 12 7.18 15.12 -0.51
CA LEU A 12 6.20 14.05 -0.44
C LEU A 12 4.98 14.36 -1.31
N ASP A 13 4.42 15.58 -1.21
CA ASP A 13 3.30 16.02 -2.05
C ASP A 13 3.64 15.90 -3.54
N TRP A 14 4.87 16.26 -3.94
CA TRP A 14 5.36 16.08 -5.30
C TRP A 14 5.44 14.60 -5.72
N ARG A 15 5.94 13.71 -4.85
CA ARG A 15 6.05 12.26 -5.10
C ARG A 15 4.68 11.59 -5.16
N THR A 16 3.74 12.01 -4.32
CA THR A 16 2.40 11.43 -4.18
C THR A 16 1.32 12.28 -4.86
N ARG A 17 1.68 13.08 -5.86
CA ARG A 17 0.74 13.94 -6.61
C ARG A 17 -0.47 13.13 -7.06
N ARG A 18 -1.65 13.52 -6.59
CA ARG A 18 -2.92 12.84 -6.90
C ARG A 18 -3.12 12.58 -8.39
N ALA A 19 -2.84 13.55 -9.25
CA ALA A 19 -2.98 13.38 -10.70
C ALA A 19 -2.11 12.25 -11.28
N LEU A 20 -0.91 12.04 -10.73
CA LEU A 20 -0.03 10.93 -11.15
C LEU A 20 -0.56 9.59 -10.65
N LEU A 21 -0.98 9.53 -9.39
CA LEU A 21 -1.53 8.32 -8.78
C LEU A 21 -2.85 7.91 -9.43
N ASP A 22 -3.75 8.86 -9.67
CA ASP A 22 -5.02 8.62 -10.37
C ASP A 22 -4.79 8.15 -11.80
N ARG A 23 -3.79 8.71 -12.50
CA ARG A 23 -3.41 8.25 -13.84
C ARG A 23 -2.90 6.81 -13.80
N HIS A 24 -2.05 6.49 -12.82
CA HIS A 24 -1.52 5.14 -12.63
C HIS A 24 -2.62 4.13 -12.30
N LEU A 25 -3.52 4.49 -11.38
CA LEU A 25 -4.66 3.66 -10.98
C LEU A 25 -5.61 3.40 -12.16
N ARG A 26 -5.92 4.42 -12.98
CA ARG A 26 -6.70 4.21 -14.21
C ARG A 26 -5.99 3.30 -15.21
N GLY A 27 -4.66 3.33 -15.23
CA GLY A 27 -3.83 2.44 -16.06
C GLY A 27 -3.92 0.97 -15.66
N GLN A 28 -4.30 0.65 -14.42
CA GLN A 28 -4.41 -0.73 -13.93
C GLN A 28 -5.58 -1.53 -14.51
N LYS A 29 -6.47 -0.91 -15.29
CA LYS A 29 -7.62 -1.56 -15.97
C LYS A 29 -8.46 -2.44 -15.03
N ILE A 30 -8.60 -2.02 -13.77
CA ILE A 30 -9.42 -2.72 -12.77
C ILE A 30 -10.86 -2.66 -13.25
N SER A 31 -11.39 -3.82 -13.66
CA SER A 31 -12.78 -3.94 -14.08
C SER A 31 -13.65 -4.17 -12.85
N PRO A 32 -14.78 -3.46 -12.70
CA PRO A 32 -15.74 -3.73 -11.64
C PRO A 32 -16.19 -5.18 -11.73
N SER A 33 -16.06 -5.95 -10.65
CA SER A 33 -16.65 -7.28 -10.60
C SER A 33 -18.12 -7.19 -10.19
N GLY A 34 -18.89 -8.24 -10.51
CA GLY A 34 -20.32 -8.31 -10.17
C GLY A 34 -20.62 -8.54 -8.68
N ASN A 35 -19.58 -8.75 -7.86
CA ASN A 35 -19.68 -9.09 -6.44
C ASN A 35 -20.52 -8.10 -5.61
N CYS A 36 -20.54 -6.82 -6.01
CA CYS A 36 -21.25 -5.74 -5.32
C CYS A 36 -22.50 -5.26 -6.06
N GLN A 37 -22.91 -5.90 -7.17
CA GLN A 37 -24.13 -5.49 -7.91
C GLN A 37 -25.39 -5.66 -7.06
N THR A 38 -25.43 -6.72 -6.25
CA THR A 38 -26.48 -6.94 -5.25
C THR A 38 -25.81 -7.35 -3.95
N ILE A 39 -26.13 -6.65 -2.86
CA ILE A 39 -25.58 -6.94 -1.52
C ILE A 39 -26.74 -7.33 -0.61
N ASP A 40 -26.82 -8.61 -0.26
CA ASP A 40 -27.67 -9.06 0.83
C ASP A 40 -26.99 -8.68 2.15
N ARG A 41 -27.60 -7.76 2.89
CA ARG A 41 -27.08 -7.28 4.19
C ARG A 41 -26.99 -8.40 5.24
N ARG A 42 -27.67 -9.53 5.04
CA ARG A 42 -27.61 -10.71 5.92
C ARG A 42 -26.50 -11.68 5.52
N ARG A 43 -25.88 -11.51 4.35
CA ARG A 43 -24.86 -12.41 3.77
C ARG A 43 -23.79 -11.61 3.04
N VAL A 44 -22.81 -11.13 3.80
CA VAL A 44 -21.64 -10.41 3.28
C VAL A 44 -20.41 -11.31 3.31
N ARG A 45 -19.75 -11.47 2.17
CA ARG A 45 -18.46 -12.15 2.07
C ARG A 45 -17.35 -11.15 2.35
N VAL A 46 -16.59 -11.39 3.40
CA VAL A 46 -15.47 -10.53 3.84
C VAL A 46 -14.15 -11.24 3.57
N GLY A 47 -13.13 -10.48 3.19
CA GLY A 47 -11.74 -10.93 3.08
C GLY A 47 -10.85 -10.11 4.00
N ALA A 48 -9.89 -10.77 4.64
CA ALA A 48 -8.81 -10.11 5.36
C ALA A 48 -7.51 -10.35 4.60
N ALA A 49 -6.84 -9.27 4.19
CA ALA A 49 -5.56 -9.36 3.52
C ALA A 49 -4.46 -9.63 4.55
N GLN A 50 -3.67 -10.67 4.31
CA GLN A 50 -2.38 -10.86 4.98
C GLN A 50 -1.29 -10.45 4.00
N LEU A 51 -0.39 -9.60 4.45
CA LEU A 51 0.69 -9.06 3.63
C LEU A 51 2.00 -9.12 4.40
N GLU A 52 3.06 -9.31 3.63
CA GLU A 52 4.42 -9.13 4.10
C GLU A 52 4.75 -7.63 4.04
N VAL A 53 5.37 -7.09 5.09
CA VAL A 53 5.75 -5.68 5.11
C VAL A 53 6.86 -5.45 4.09
N LYS A 54 6.57 -4.67 3.05
CA LYS A 54 7.53 -4.27 2.02
C LYS A 54 7.64 -2.76 1.96
N LEU A 55 8.86 -2.26 2.01
CA LEU A 55 9.12 -0.82 1.93
C LEU A 55 9.23 -0.38 0.46
N PHE A 56 8.23 0.35 -0.03
CA PHE A 56 8.16 0.84 -1.40
C PHE A 56 8.86 2.19 -1.55
N SER A 57 9.80 2.25 -2.48
CA SER A 57 10.43 3.52 -2.88
C SER A 57 9.56 4.33 -3.83
N ASP A 58 8.56 3.72 -4.46
CA ASP A 58 7.62 4.36 -5.38
C ASP A 58 6.17 4.15 -4.93
N PRO A 59 5.36 5.21 -4.77
CA PRO A 59 3.95 5.04 -4.38
C PRO A 59 3.13 4.24 -5.41
N ARG A 60 3.58 4.15 -6.66
CA ARG A 60 2.92 3.38 -7.72
C ARG A 60 3.03 1.87 -7.48
N GLU A 61 4.18 1.39 -7.02
CA GLU A 61 4.38 -0.02 -6.69
C GLU A 61 3.49 -0.45 -5.53
N TYR A 62 3.30 0.44 -4.54
CA TYR A 62 2.32 0.21 -3.46
C TYR A 62 0.89 0.13 -4.01
N ILE A 63 0.51 1.02 -4.93
CA ILE A 63 -0.81 0.94 -5.60
C ILE A 63 -0.96 -0.41 -6.32
N ASP A 64 0.07 -0.86 -7.04
CA ASP A 64 0.05 -2.12 -7.79
C ASP A 64 -0.23 -3.30 -6.87
N GLU A 65 0.46 -3.36 -5.73
CA GLU A 65 0.28 -4.41 -4.74
C GLU A 65 -1.14 -4.37 -4.12
N MET A 66 -1.64 -3.19 -3.77
CA MET A 66 -3.00 -3.05 -3.23
C MET A 66 -4.07 -3.43 -4.26
N CYS A 67 -3.86 -3.08 -5.53
CA CYS A 67 -4.75 -3.45 -6.63
C CYS A 67 -4.74 -4.97 -6.85
N ARG A 68 -3.57 -5.61 -6.75
CA ARG A 68 -3.42 -7.07 -6.84
C ARG A 68 -4.23 -7.79 -5.76
N PHE A 69 -4.08 -7.40 -4.50
CA PHE A 69 -4.88 -7.99 -3.40
C PHE A 69 -6.38 -7.76 -3.59
N THR A 70 -6.76 -6.55 -4.00
CA THR A 70 -8.16 -6.19 -4.25
C THR A 70 -8.76 -7.01 -5.39
N ALA A 71 -8.04 -7.18 -6.50
CA ALA A 71 -8.50 -7.98 -7.63
C ALA A 71 -8.66 -9.46 -7.27
N LEU A 72 -7.73 -10.02 -6.50
CA LEU A 72 -7.82 -11.39 -6.01
C LEU A 72 -9.04 -11.60 -5.10
N ALA A 73 -9.29 -10.69 -4.17
CA ALA A 73 -10.46 -10.74 -3.30
C ALA A 73 -11.77 -10.61 -4.12
N ALA A 74 -11.80 -9.67 -5.05
CA ALA A 74 -12.94 -9.45 -5.93
C ALA A 74 -13.27 -10.70 -6.79
N ALA A 75 -12.25 -11.39 -7.29
CA ALA A 75 -12.41 -12.65 -8.03
C ALA A 75 -13.00 -13.79 -7.17
N GLN A 76 -12.80 -13.74 -5.86
CA GLN A 76 -13.39 -14.67 -4.89
C GLN A 76 -14.78 -14.23 -4.39
N GLY A 77 -15.36 -13.18 -4.98
CA GLY A 77 -16.66 -12.64 -4.59
C GLY A 77 -16.65 -11.88 -3.27
N VAL A 78 -15.48 -11.53 -2.72
CA VAL A 78 -15.37 -10.71 -1.51
C VAL A 78 -15.97 -9.34 -1.76
N GLN A 79 -16.86 -8.90 -0.88
CA GLN A 79 -17.57 -7.62 -0.96
C GLN A 79 -16.94 -6.56 -0.03
N LEU A 80 -16.22 -7.00 0.99
CA LEU A 80 -15.45 -6.14 1.90
C LEU A 80 -14.07 -6.75 2.10
N LEU A 81 -13.03 -6.04 1.67
CA LEU A 81 -11.63 -6.40 1.93
C LEU A 81 -11.06 -5.49 3.00
N VAL A 82 -10.46 -6.07 4.04
CA VAL A 82 -9.79 -5.34 5.12
C VAL A 82 -8.29 -5.60 5.05
N PHE A 83 -7.50 -4.53 5.17
CA PHE A 83 -6.04 -4.61 5.26
C PHE A 83 -5.58 -4.51 6.72
N PRO A 84 -4.38 -5.01 7.06
CA PRO A 84 -3.83 -4.92 8.41
C PRO A 84 -3.66 -3.49 8.90
N GLU A 85 -3.57 -3.35 10.22
CA GLU A 85 -3.22 -2.09 10.86
C GLU A 85 -1.87 -1.60 10.33
N TYR A 86 -1.75 -0.28 10.17
CA TYR A 86 -0.52 0.36 9.69
C TYR A 86 -0.03 -0.08 8.31
N ASN A 87 -0.90 -0.56 7.42
CA ASN A 87 -0.56 -0.89 6.04
C ASN A 87 0.20 0.24 5.29
N SER A 88 -0.05 1.50 5.66
CA SER A 88 0.64 2.67 5.11
C SER A 88 2.12 2.79 5.53
N LEU A 89 2.61 2.07 6.53
CA LEU A 89 4.04 2.07 6.90
C LEU A 89 4.93 1.55 5.79
N GLN A 90 4.37 0.77 4.87
CA GLN A 90 5.04 0.33 3.65
C GLN A 90 5.51 1.50 2.77
N LEU A 91 4.93 2.69 2.93
CA LEU A 91 5.33 3.92 2.22
C LEU A 91 6.40 4.73 2.94
N LEU A 92 6.90 4.27 4.10
CA LEU A 92 7.91 5.01 4.86
C LEU A 92 9.15 5.29 4.03
N ARG A 93 9.53 4.39 3.11
CA ARG A 93 10.68 4.55 2.21
C ARG A 93 10.56 5.71 1.22
N LEU A 94 9.41 6.36 1.14
CA LEU A 94 9.28 7.66 0.47
C LEU A 94 9.96 8.78 1.26
N ILE A 95 10.18 8.64 2.55
CA ILE A 95 10.85 9.64 3.38
C ILE A 95 12.37 9.54 3.14
N PRO A 96 13.01 10.61 2.64
CA PRO A 96 14.45 10.63 2.45
C PRO A 96 15.20 10.33 3.76
N GLY A 97 16.20 9.44 3.69
CA GLY A 97 17.04 9.09 4.84
C GLY A 97 16.46 8.01 5.76
N ILE A 98 15.22 7.54 5.55
CA ILE A 98 14.65 6.50 6.41
C ILE A 98 15.31 5.14 6.22
N THR A 99 15.84 4.84 5.02
CA THR A 99 16.52 3.58 4.75
C THR A 99 17.77 3.44 5.59
N ALA A 100 18.51 4.54 5.78
CA ALA A 100 19.67 4.56 6.67
C ALA A 100 19.26 4.25 8.13
N LEU A 101 18.13 4.80 8.59
CA LEU A 101 17.60 4.52 9.92
C LEU A 101 17.11 3.07 10.06
N THR A 102 16.45 2.50 9.05
CA THR A 102 16.02 1.10 9.09
C THR A 102 17.19 0.12 9.00
N ASP A 103 18.24 0.45 8.24
CA ASP A 103 19.45 -0.37 8.14
C ASP A 103 20.27 -0.31 9.44
N GLU A 104 20.30 0.85 10.10
CA GLU A 104 20.89 1.02 11.44
C GLU A 104 20.08 0.30 12.53
N MET A 105 18.74 0.32 12.47
CA MET A 105 17.88 -0.42 13.38
C MET A 105 17.94 -1.94 13.14
N GLY A 106 18.11 -2.38 11.88
CA GLY A 106 18.29 -3.79 11.51
C GLY A 106 19.64 -4.39 11.93
N ASN A 107 20.64 -3.56 12.27
CA ASN A 107 21.90 -4.00 12.86
C ASN A 107 21.85 -4.14 14.39
N GLY A 108 20.76 -3.69 15.04
CA GLY A 108 20.56 -3.77 16.49
C GLY A 108 19.79 -5.01 16.97
N GLU A 109 19.02 -5.66 16.09
CA GLU A 109 18.32 -6.92 16.40
C GLU A 109 18.40 -7.86 15.20
N GLY A 110 18.98 -9.04 15.41
CA GLY A 110 19.20 -10.04 14.38
C GLY A 110 17.91 -10.47 13.67
N VAL A 111 17.67 -9.91 12.50
CA VAL A 111 16.75 -10.48 11.52
C VAL A 111 17.60 -11.23 10.51
N SER A 112 17.69 -12.54 10.70
CA SER A 112 18.32 -13.47 9.78
C SER A 112 17.65 -13.38 8.39
N PRO A 113 18.42 -13.33 7.28
CA PRO A 113 17.82 -13.40 5.96
C PRO A 113 17.25 -14.80 5.74
N VAL A 114 15.94 -14.89 5.49
CA VAL A 114 15.35 -16.09 4.90
C VAL A 114 15.76 -16.10 3.43
N LYS A 115 16.78 -16.91 3.12
CA LYS A 115 17.12 -17.27 1.74
C LYS A 115 16.00 -18.15 1.15
N PRO A 116 15.79 -18.12 -0.18
CA PRO A 116 14.81 -18.95 -0.87
C PRO A 116 15.16 -20.45 -0.76
#